data_AF-A0A0U9HN75-F1
#
_entry.id   AF-A0A0U9HN75-F1
#
_cell.length_a   1.000
_cell.length_b   1.000
_cell.length_c   1.000
_cell.angle_alpha   90.00
_cell.angle_beta   90.00
_cell.angle_gamma   90.00
#
_symmetry.space_group_name_H-M   'P 1'
#
loop_
_entity.id
_entity.type
_entity.pdbx_description
1 polymer ?
#
loop_
_entity_poly.entity_id
_entity_poly.type
_entity_poly.pdbx_seq_one_letter_code
_entity_poly.pdbx_strand_id
1 'polypeptide(L)'
;MDKNGNIILINQKGAEKLGYTKEELLGKNWFETVIPEKEREGVKIVFESVISGETEIAGYFENKVLRKDGSERIFVWHNTVLRDAKGNIVATVSAGEDITDKKVYDENREKLIKELQKALENVKTLKGLIPICAWCKKIRNDEGYWIKLETYLKEHTEADFSHSICPDCYEKMKKEIEETRKTKDII
;
A
#
# COMPACT_ATOMS: atom_id res chain seq x y z
N MET A 1 -14.92 12.12 30.73
CA MET A 1 -15.78 11.10 31.37
C MET A 1 -15.48 11.05 32.85
N ASP A 2 -16.43 10.65 33.70
CA ASP A 2 -16.18 10.40 35.12
C ASP A 2 -15.43 9.06 35.34
N LYS A 3 -15.12 8.74 36.59
CA LYS A 3 -14.43 7.49 36.98
C LYS A 3 -15.17 6.19 36.63
N ASN A 4 -16.48 6.27 36.35
CA ASN A 4 -17.30 5.11 35.99
C ASN A 4 -17.44 4.98 34.47
N GLY A 5 -16.85 5.88 33.69
CA GLY A 5 -16.97 5.92 32.23
C GLY A 5 -18.20 6.67 31.72
N ASN A 6 -18.90 7.43 32.59
CA ASN A 6 -20.06 8.20 32.16
C ASN A 6 -19.62 9.50 31.48
N ILE A 7 -20.34 9.88 30.42
CA ILE A 7 -20.07 11.09 29.64
C ILE A 7 -20.62 12.30 30.40
N ILE A 8 -19.72 13.07 31.01
CA ILE A 8 -20.07 14.31 31.73
C ILE A 8 -20.15 15.54 30.81
N LEU A 9 -19.40 15.53 29.70
CA LEU A 9 -19.32 16.61 28.74
C LEU A 9 -18.81 16.07 27.41
N ILE A 10 -19.37 16.58 26.31
CA ILE A 10 -18.90 16.34 24.95
C ILE A 10 -19.06 17.61 24.12
N ASN A 11 -18.09 17.88 23.25
CA ASN A 11 -18.19 19.01 22.33
C ASN A 11 -19.17 18.69 21.18
N GLN A 12 -19.59 19.74 20.47
CA GLN A 12 -20.55 19.61 19.36
C GLN A 12 -20.03 18.69 18.26
N LYS A 13 -18.80 18.92 17.82
CA LYS A 13 -18.17 18.15 16.75
C LYS A 13 -18.04 16.66 17.07
N GLY A 14 -17.77 16.32 18.33
CA GLY A 14 -17.69 14.93 18.79
C GLY A 14 -19.05 14.24 18.72
N ALA A 15 -20.11 14.89 19.21
CA ALA A 15 -21.47 14.36 19.12
C ALA A 15 -21.90 14.12 17.66
N GLU A 16 -21.68 15.12 16.78
CA GLU A 16 -21.94 15.02 15.34
C GLU A 16 -21.17 13.88 14.67
N LYS A 17 -19.89 13.70 15.03
CA LYS A 17 -19.04 12.62 14.51
C LYS A 17 -19.46 11.23 15.01
N LEU A 18 -20.15 11.14 16.13
CA LEU A 18 -20.73 9.90 16.63
C LEU A 18 -22.14 9.65 16.07
N GLY A 19 -22.76 10.69 15.49
CA GLY A 19 -24.14 10.66 15.00
C GLY A 19 -25.19 10.80 16.11
N TYR A 20 -24.81 11.32 17.28
CA TYR A 20 -25.70 11.56 18.41
C TYR A 20 -25.83 13.07 18.67
N THR A 21 -26.90 13.45 19.37
CA THR A 21 -26.98 14.75 20.04
C THR A 21 -26.20 14.73 21.35
N LYS A 22 -25.85 15.90 21.90
CA LYS A 22 -25.14 15.96 23.19
C LYS A 22 -26.02 15.37 24.29
N GLU A 23 -27.30 15.71 24.27
CA GLU A 23 -28.30 15.34 25.27
C GLU A 23 -28.49 13.82 25.35
N GLU A 24 -28.39 13.12 24.21
CA GLU A 24 -28.44 11.66 24.17
C GLU A 24 -27.21 10.99 24.79
N LEU A 25 -26.05 11.64 24.72
CA LEU A 25 -24.79 11.11 25.23
C LEU A 25 -24.54 11.44 26.70
N LEU A 26 -24.99 12.61 27.17
CA LEU A 26 -24.78 13.05 28.54
C LEU A 26 -25.35 12.03 29.54
N GLY A 27 -24.52 11.61 30.49
CA GLY A 27 -24.85 10.61 31.52
C GLY A 27 -24.84 9.16 31.04
N LYS A 28 -24.71 8.88 29.73
CA LYS A 28 -24.54 7.51 29.24
C LYS A 28 -23.12 7.02 29.49
N ASN A 29 -22.98 5.70 29.61
CA ASN A 29 -21.68 5.06 29.70
C ASN A 29 -21.03 5.00 28.30
N TRP A 30 -19.81 5.52 28.17
CA TRP A 30 -19.08 5.56 26.90
C TRP A 30 -18.82 4.17 26.32
N PHE A 31 -18.38 3.22 27.15
CA PHE A 31 -18.04 1.87 26.70
C PHE A 31 -19.26 1.11 26.19
N GLU A 32 -20.41 1.28 26.84
CA GLU A 32 -21.66 0.63 26.42
C GLU A 32 -22.24 1.27 25.16
N THR A 33 -22.10 2.59 25.01
CA THR A 33 -22.81 3.37 23.98
C THR A 33 -22.05 3.44 22.66
N VAL A 34 -20.73 3.69 22.71
CA VAL A 34 -19.96 4.03 21.51
C VAL A 34 -18.77 3.11 21.27
N ILE A 35 -18.54 2.09 22.10
CA ILE A 35 -17.50 1.08 21.85
C ILE A 35 -18.17 -0.22 21.38
N PRO A 36 -17.74 -0.80 20.23
CA PRO A 36 -18.23 -2.09 19.77
C PRO A 36 -18.01 -3.18 20.82
N GLU A 37 -18.98 -4.09 20.96
CA GLU A 37 -18.97 -5.13 22.01
C GLU A 37 -17.65 -5.90 22.12
N LYS A 38 -17.08 -6.27 20.97
CA LYS A 38 -15.80 -6.98 20.84
C LYS A 38 -14.59 -6.23 21.42
N GLU A 39 -14.65 -4.92 21.54
CA GLU A 39 -13.54 -4.07 22.02
C GLU A 39 -13.79 -3.50 23.42
N ARG A 40 -15.00 -3.64 23.96
CA ARG A 40 -15.40 -3.04 25.25
C ARG A 40 -14.48 -3.47 26.39
N GLU A 41 -14.23 -4.77 26.51
CA GLU A 41 -13.46 -5.32 27.61
C GLU A 41 -12.01 -4.80 27.61
N GLY A 42 -11.34 -4.86 26.46
CA GLY A 42 -9.97 -4.35 26.32
C GLY A 42 -9.85 -2.85 26.62
N VAL A 43 -10.75 -2.03 26.08
CA VAL A 43 -10.75 -0.58 26.31
C VAL A 43 -11.08 -0.25 27.78
N LYS A 44 -11.99 -1.00 28.41
CA LYS A 44 -12.39 -0.79 29.80
C LYS A 44 -11.26 -1.13 30.77
N ILE A 45 -10.55 -2.24 30.55
CA ILE A 45 -9.38 -2.62 31.36
C ILE A 45 -8.34 -1.50 31.37
N VAL A 46 -8.00 -0.99 30.18
CA VAL A 46 -7.02 0.11 30.06
C VAL A 46 -7.51 1.37 30.79
N PHE A 47 -8.79 1.72 30.64
CA PHE A 47 -9.37 2.86 31.35
C PHE A 47 -9.31 2.68 32.87
N GLU A 48 -9.64 1.49 33.37
CA GLU A 48 -9.62 1.17 34.80
C GLU A 48 -8.20 1.24 35.38
N SER A 49 -7.18 0.76 34.67
CA SER A 49 -5.78 0.89 35.08
C SER A 49 -5.29 2.35 35.08
N VAL A 50 -5.81 3.19 34.18
CA VAL A 50 -5.48 4.63 34.16
C VAL A 50 -6.18 5.37 35.30
N ILE A 51 -7.46 5.08 35.57
CA ILE A 51 -8.22 5.78 36.61
C ILE A 51 -7.77 5.37 38.02
N SER A 52 -7.28 4.14 38.20
CA SER A 52 -6.70 3.66 39.47
C SER A 52 -5.31 4.26 39.74
N GLY A 53 -4.66 4.83 38.73
CA GLY A 53 -3.30 5.35 38.83
C GLY A 53 -2.21 4.27 38.78
N GLU A 54 -2.56 3.03 38.45
CA GLU A 54 -1.59 1.93 38.26
C GLU A 54 -0.75 2.11 37.00
N THR A 55 -1.26 2.84 36.00
CA THR A 55 -0.59 3.07 34.72
C THR A 55 -0.69 4.53 34.31
N GLU A 56 0.44 5.12 33.92
CA GLU A 56 0.45 6.43 33.28
C GLU A 56 -0.10 6.32 31.85
N ILE A 57 -0.78 7.38 31.38
CA ILE A 57 -1.27 7.45 30.01
C ILE A 57 -0.06 7.54 29.06
N ALA A 58 0.40 6.39 28.57
CA ALA A 58 1.49 6.32 27.61
C ALA A 58 0.94 6.52 26.19
N GLY A 59 1.16 7.71 25.61
CA GLY A 59 0.99 7.95 24.18
C GLY A 59 -0.46 8.12 23.69
N TYR A 60 -0.70 7.64 22.46
CA TYR A 60 -1.98 7.71 21.74
C TYR A 60 -2.66 6.34 21.71
N PHE A 61 -3.97 6.30 21.95
CA PHE A 61 -4.76 5.06 21.92
C PHE A 61 -5.55 4.98 20.64
N GLU A 62 -5.56 3.83 19.98
CA GLU A 62 -6.39 3.58 18.81
C GLU A 62 -7.44 2.53 19.13
N ASN A 63 -8.71 2.83 18.89
CA ASN A 63 -9.78 1.86 18.98
C ASN A 63 -10.94 2.22 18.05
N LYS A 64 -11.80 1.24 17.79
CA LYS A 64 -13.02 1.50 17.03
C LYS A 64 -14.09 2.13 17.89
N VAL A 65 -14.92 2.91 17.21
CA VAL A 65 -16.04 3.64 17.76
C VAL A 65 -17.26 3.30 16.93
N LEU A 66 -18.32 2.87 17.61
CA LEU A 66 -19.62 2.58 17.04
C LEU A 66 -20.46 3.87 17.01
N ARG A 67 -20.86 4.27 15.81
CA ARG A 67 -21.78 5.39 15.60
C ARG A 67 -23.24 4.96 15.83
N LYS A 68 -24.13 5.93 16.00
CA LYS A 68 -25.59 5.69 16.16
C LYS A 68 -26.22 4.91 15.02
N ASP A 69 -25.71 5.12 13.80
CA ASP A 69 -26.15 4.43 12.58
C ASP A 69 -25.61 2.99 12.46
N GLY A 70 -24.83 2.52 13.43
CA GLY A 70 -24.19 1.21 13.45
C GLY A 70 -22.88 1.13 12.69
N SER A 71 -22.42 2.21 12.04
CA SER A 71 -21.12 2.22 11.36
C SER A 71 -19.97 2.31 12.35
N GLU A 72 -18.89 1.58 12.06
CA GLU A 72 -17.64 1.65 12.81
C GLU A 72 -16.72 2.72 12.21
N ARG A 73 -16.06 3.47 13.09
CA ARG A 73 -15.00 4.43 12.76
C ARG A 73 -13.79 4.18 13.65
N ILE A 74 -12.61 4.47 13.15
CA ILE A 74 -11.34 4.31 13.86
C ILE A 74 -10.93 5.68 14.37
N PHE A 75 -10.76 5.78 15.69
CA PHE A 75 -10.31 7.00 16.34
C PHE A 75 -8.95 6.78 16.99
N VAL A 76 -8.10 7.79 16.85
CA VAL A 76 -6.90 7.94 17.68
C VAL A 76 -7.20 8.94 18.80
N TRP A 77 -6.84 8.58 20.03
CA TRP A 77 -7.22 9.29 21.23
C TRP A 77 -6.00 9.82 21.98
N HIS A 78 -6.10 11.08 22.36
CA HIS A 78 -5.23 11.74 23.33
C HIS A 78 -6.00 11.90 24.63
N ASN A 79 -5.59 11.14 25.64
CA ASN A 79 -6.26 11.11 26.93
C ASN A 79 -5.46 11.88 27.97
N THR A 80 -6.14 12.54 28.90
CA THR A 80 -5.54 13.21 30.05
C THR A 80 -6.44 13.00 31.26
N VAL A 81 -5.84 12.80 32.43
CA VAL A 81 -6.58 12.69 33.69
C VAL A 81 -6.74 14.05 34.36
N LEU A 82 -7.92 14.29 34.95
CA LEU A 82 -8.18 15.41 35.84
C LEU A 82 -8.08 14.94 37.27
N ARG A 83 -7.39 15.73 38.10
CA ARG A 83 -7.16 15.43 39.52
C ARG A 83 -7.84 16.47 40.41
N ASP A 84 -8.31 16.03 41.58
CA ASP A 84 -8.78 16.94 42.63
C ASP A 84 -7.62 17.61 43.38
N ALA A 85 -7.94 18.50 44.32
CA ALA A 85 -6.94 19.18 45.16
C ALA A 85 -6.11 18.23 46.06
N LYS A 86 -6.55 16.98 46.24
CA LYS A 86 -5.86 15.94 47.01
C LYS A 86 -5.02 15.03 46.10
N GLY A 87 -5.01 15.25 44.79
CA GLY A 87 -4.27 14.46 43.80
C GLY A 87 -5.02 13.23 43.26
N ASN A 88 -6.25 12.97 43.72
CA ASN A 88 -7.05 11.84 43.27
C ASN A 88 -7.59 12.09 41.86
N ILE A 89 -7.56 11.06 41.01
CA ILE A 89 -8.12 11.14 39.66
C ILE A 89 -9.66 11.12 39.77
N VAL A 90 -10.31 12.15 39.22
CA VAL A 90 -11.77 12.32 39.28
C VAL A 90 -12.45 12.14 37.93
N ALA A 91 -11.72 12.37 36.83
CA ALA A 91 -12.25 12.30 35.48
C ALA A 91 -11.13 12.13 34.45
N THR A 92 -11.51 11.76 33.24
CA THR A 92 -10.65 11.80 32.05
C THR A 92 -11.19 12.78 31.03
N VAL A 93 -10.28 13.43 30.31
CA VAL A 93 -10.55 14.22 29.11
C VAL A 93 -9.94 13.47 27.94
N SER A 94 -10.74 13.22 26.91
CA SER A 94 -10.35 12.46 25.73
C SER A 94 -10.58 13.32 24.49
N ALA A 95 -9.53 13.57 23.73
CA ALA A 95 -9.59 14.22 22.43
C ALA A 95 -9.36 13.17 21.34
N GLY A 96 -10.36 12.97 20.49
CA GLY A 96 -10.34 11.95 19.43
C GLY A 96 -10.22 12.56 18.05
N GLU A 97 -9.34 11.98 17.21
CA GLU A 97 -9.26 12.24 15.78
C GLU A 97 -9.73 11.01 15.00
N ASP A 98 -10.67 11.24 14.08
CA ASP A 98 -11.20 10.20 13.18
C ASP A 98 -10.19 9.96 12.05
N ILE A 99 -9.55 8.79 12.06
CA ILE A 99 -8.54 8.39 11.06
C ILE A 99 -9.06 7.32 10.10
N THR A 100 -10.38 7.05 10.10
CA THR A 100 -10.96 5.97 9.31
C THR A 100 -10.64 6.14 7.83
N ASP A 101 -10.94 7.32 7.28
CA ASP A 101 -10.74 7.60 5.85
C ASP A 101 -9.25 7.48 5.50
N LYS A 102 -8.38 8.00 6.36
CA LYS A 102 -6.92 7.92 6.19
C LYS A 102 -6.45 6.46 6.11
N LYS A 103 -6.88 5.59 7.03
CA LYS A 103 -6.52 4.17 6.99
C LYS A 103 -7.03 3.48 5.72
N VAL A 104 -8.27 3.76 5.32
CA VAL A 104 -8.83 3.20 4.08
C VAL A 104 -8.02 3.66 2.87
N TYR A 105 -7.60 4.92 2.81
CA TYR A 105 -6.73 5.42 1.75
C TYR A 105 -5.36 4.74 1.75
N ASP A 106 -4.73 4.62 2.91
CA ASP A 106 -3.41 4.00 3.05
C ASP A 106 -3.46 2.51 2.64
N GLU A 107 -4.46 1.76 3.09
CA GLU A 107 -4.67 0.35 2.71
C GLU A 107 -4.91 0.20 1.19
N ASN A 108 -5.75 1.05 0.59
CA ASN A 108 -5.99 1.03 -0.84
C ASN A 108 -4.72 1.38 -1.63
N ARG A 109 -3.93 2.33 -1.13
CA ARG A 109 -2.65 2.72 -1.74
C ARG A 109 -1.65 1.58 -1.69
N GLU A 110 -1.50 0.91 -0.55
CA GLU A 110 -0.62 -0.25 -0.42
C GLU A 110 -1.05 -1.40 -1.34
N LYS A 111 -2.35 -1.67 -1.42
CA LYS A 111 -2.90 -2.66 -2.34
C LYS A 111 -2.57 -2.34 -3.79
N LEU A 112 -2.76 -1.09 -4.21
CA LEU A 112 -2.47 -0.65 -5.57
C LEU A 112 -0.96 -0.72 -5.90
N ILE A 113 -0.10 -0.35 -4.95
CA ILE A 113 1.36 -0.50 -5.09
C ILE A 113 1.71 -1.97 -5.31
N LYS A 114 1.12 -2.89 -4.55
CA LYS A 114 1.35 -4.32 -4.68
C LYS A 114 0.85 -4.87 -6.03
N GLU A 115 -0.29 -4.39 -6.51
CA GLU A 115 -0.81 -4.75 -7.83
C GLU A 115 0.10 -4.24 -8.97
N LEU A 116 0.57 -3.00 -8.88
CA LEU A 116 1.53 -2.42 -9.83
C LEU A 116 2.87 -3.16 -9.82
N GLN A 117 3.40 -3.51 -8.65
CA GLN A 117 4.62 -4.31 -8.52
C GLN A 117 4.46 -5.66 -9.21
N LYS A 118 3.35 -6.36 -8.95
CA LYS A 118 3.05 -7.65 -9.59
C LYS A 118 2.91 -7.51 -11.11
N ALA A 119 2.30 -6.44 -11.59
CA ALA A 119 2.22 -6.16 -13.02
C ALA A 119 3.61 -5.92 -13.62
N LEU A 120 4.47 -5.15 -12.95
CA LEU A 120 5.82 -4.83 -13.40
C LEU A 120 6.75 -6.07 -13.40
N GLU A 121 6.61 -6.97 -12.43
CA GLU A 121 7.33 -8.25 -12.40
C GLU A 121 7.06 -9.09 -13.65
N ASN A 122 5.86 -8.98 -14.23
CA ASN A 122 5.52 -9.68 -15.48
C ASN A 122 6.07 -8.99 -16.74
N VAL A 123 6.59 -7.76 -16.63
CA VAL A 123 7.04 -6.95 -17.79
C VAL A 123 8.54 -7.07 -18.06
N LYS A 124 9.36 -7.58 -17.12
CA LYS A 124 10.84 -7.65 -17.29
C LYS A 124 11.46 -9.03 -17.34
N THR A 125 10.70 -10.02 -17.76
CA THR A 125 11.31 -11.29 -18.17
C THR A 125 10.73 -11.72 -19.50
N LEU A 126 11.58 -11.82 -20.53
CA LEU A 126 11.43 -12.83 -21.59
C LEU A 126 11.42 -14.22 -20.90
N LYS A 127 10.33 -14.54 -20.20
CA LYS A 127 10.09 -15.86 -19.61
C LYS A 127 9.46 -16.68 -20.72
N GLY A 128 10.31 -17.36 -21.47
CA GLY A 128 9.88 -18.26 -22.52
C GLY A 128 11.04 -18.70 -23.40
N LEU A 129 10.94 -19.92 -23.93
CA LEU A 129 11.79 -20.34 -25.03
C LEU A 129 11.38 -19.51 -26.26
N ILE A 130 12.29 -18.68 -26.78
CA ILE A 130 12.06 -18.00 -28.06
C ILE A 130 12.08 -19.08 -29.16
N PRO A 131 10.97 -19.30 -29.87
CA PRO A 131 10.93 -20.31 -30.92
C PRO A 131 11.73 -19.83 -32.13
N ILE A 132 12.87 -20.47 -32.39
CA ILE A 132 13.71 -20.17 -33.55
C ILE A 132 13.62 -21.28 -34.61
N CYS A 133 13.70 -20.90 -35.87
CA CYS A 133 13.83 -21.86 -36.96
C CYS A 133 15.21 -22.53 -36.85
N ALA A 134 15.25 -23.85 -36.77
CA ALA A 134 16.51 -24.58 -36.65
C ALA A 134 17.47 -24.33 -37.84
N TRP A 135 16.93 -24.05 -39.02
CA TRP A 135 17.68 -23.81 -40.26
C TRP A 135 18.14 -22.36 -40.41
N CYS A 136 17.20 -21.40 -40.47
CA CYS A 136 17.50 -20.00 -40.79
C CYS A 136 17.57 -19.06 -39.60
N LYS A 137 17.33 -19.56 -38.37
CA LYS A 137 17.37 -18.81 -37.11
C LYS A 137 16.41 -17.62 -36.99
N LYS A 138 15.44 -17.48 -37.91
CA LYS A 138 14.29 -16.58 -37.74
C LYS A 138 13.52 -16.91 -36.47
N ILE A 139 12.92 -15.91 -35.86
CA ILE A 139 12.08 -16.04 -34.67
C ILE A 139 10.62 -16.12 -35.09
N ARG A 140 9.84 -17.00 -34.47
CA ARG A 140 8.39 -17.02 -34.64
C ARG A 140 7.74 -16.11 -33.59
N ASN A 141 7.02 -15.08 -34.02
CA ASN A 141 6.32 -14.17 -33.12
C ASN A 141 5.02 -14.79 -32.58
N ASP A 142 4.30 -14.06 -31.72
CA ASP A 142 3.06 -14.52 -31.07
C ASP A 142 1.91 -14.76 -32.05
N GLU A 143 1.93 -14.12 -33.22
CA GLU A 143 0.98 -14.33 -34.31
C GLU A 143 1.33 -15.54 -35.20
N GLY A 144 2.48 -16.17 -34.97
CA GLY A 144 2.95 -17.34 -35.72
C GLY A 144 3.80 -17.04 -36.96
N TYR A 145 4.10 -15.77 -37.24
CA TYR A 145 4.94 -15.35 -38.37
C TYR A 145 6.44 -15.47 -38.08
N TRP A 146 7.22 -15.82 -39.10
CA TRP A 146 8.68 -15.94 -39.01
C TRP A 146 9.38 -14.63 -39.39
N ILE A 147 9.89 -13.91 -38.40
CA ILE A 147 10.54 -12.60 -38.55
C ILE A 147 12.04 -12.65 -38.23
N LYS A 148 12.77 -11.59 -38.58
CA LYS A 148 14.21 -11.46 -38.27
C LYS A 148 14.40 -11.15 -36.79
N LEU A 149 15.58 -11.51 -36.25
CA LEU A 149 15.98 -11.22 -34.88
C LEU A 149 15.85 -9.73 -34.53
N GLU A 150 16.40 -8.86 -35.38
CA GLU A 150 16.37 -7.41 -35.18
C GLU A 150 14.94 -6.88 -35.09
N THR A 151 14.05 -7.35 -35.98
CA THR A 151 12.62 -6.98 -35.98
C THR A 151 11.97 -7.40 -34.67
N TYR A 152 12.15 -8.67 -34.27
CA TYR A 152 11.59 -9.19 -33.02
C TYR A 152 12.09 -8.42 -31.80
N LEU A 153 13.39 -8.14 -31.72
CA LEU A 153 13.97 -7.41 -30.58
C LEU A 153 13.54 -5.95 -30.53
N LYS A 154 13.38 -5.27 -31.66
CA LYS A 154 12.83 -3.90 -31.71
C LYS A 154 11.37 -3.84 -31.24
N GLU A 155 10.59 -4.88 -31.51
CA GLU A 155 9.18 -4.95 -31.11
C GLU A 155 9.00 -5.33 -29.64
N HIS A 156 9.96 -6.06 -29.06
CA HIS A 156 9.81 -6.66 -27.72
C HIS A 156 10.78 -6.08 -26.67
N THR A 157 11.69 -5.16 -27.06
CA THR A 157 12.68 -4.53 -26.17
C THR A 157 12.93 -3.08 -26.58
N GLU A 158 13.56 -2.31 -25.70
CA GLU A 158 13.99 -0.93 -25.98
C GLU A 158 15.31 -0.84 -26.77
N ALA A 159 15.84 -1.96 -27.28
CA ALA A 159 17.13 -2.01 -27.97
C ALA A 159 17.04 -1.49 -29.42
N ASP A 160 18.08 -0.76 -29.85
CA ASP A 160 18.30 -0.40 -31.25
C ASP A 160 19.68 -0.89 -31.75
N PHE A 161 19.84 -1.00 -33.07
CA PHE A 161 20.97 -1.65 -33.70
C PHE A 161 21.80 -0.68 -34.54
N SER A 162 23.08 -0.57 -34.20
CA SER A 162 24.10 0.02 -35.07
C SER A 162 24.70 -1.07 -35.97
N HIS A 163 24.88 -0.76 -37.25
CA HIS A 163 25.47 -1.71 -38.21
C HIS A 163 26.96 -1.42 -38.35
N SER A 164 27.80 -2.37 -37.92
CA SER A 164 29.25 -2.33 -38.09
C SER A 164 29.76 -3.71 -38.53
N ILE A 165 30.93 -3.73 -39.17
CA ILE A 165 31.59 -4.98 -39.59
C ILE A 165 32.68 -5.28 -38.56
N CYS A 166 32.62 -6.46 -37.93
CA CYS A 166 33.67 -6.88 -37.00
C CYS A 166 34.98 -7.21 -37.76
N PRO A 167 36.14 -7.20 -37.08
CA PRO A 167 37.43 -7.48 -37.73
C PRO A 167 37.47 -8.80 -38.51
N ASP A 168 36.89 -9.87 -37.98
CA ASP A 168 36.89 -11.19 -38.63
C ASP A 168 36.09 -11.19 -39.94
N CYS A 169 34.91 -10.55 -39.92
CA CYS A 169 34.07 -10.41 -41.11
C CYS A 169 34.73 -9.49 -42.14
N TYR A 170 35.43 -8.44 -41.69
CA TYR A 170 36.17 -7.56 -42.57
C TYR A 170 37.30 -8.28 -43.30
N GLU A 171 38.06 -9.13 -42.60
CA GLU A 171 39.13 -9.92 -43.22
C GLU A 171 38.59 -11.00 -44.16
N LYS A 172 37.45 -11.62 -43.86
CA LYS A 172 36.78 -12.54 -44.80
C LYS A 172 36.32 -11.82 -46.07
N MET A 173 35.66 -10.68 -45.91
CA MET A 173 35.21 -9.86 -47.04
C MET A 173 36.38 -9.44 -47.93
N LYS A 174 37.52 -9.04 -47.35
CA LYS A 174 38.74 -8.74 -48.12
C LYS A 174 39.20 -9.93 -48.95
N LYS A 175 39.30 -11.12 -48.34
CA LYS A 175 39.74 -12.35 -49.03
C LYS A 175 38.81 -12.70 -50.20
N GLU A 176 37.51 -12.63 -50.00
CA GLU A 176 36.52 -12.89 -51.06
C GLU A 176 36.64 -11.89 -52.22
N ILE A 177 36.88 -10.61 -51.92
CA ILE A 177 37.11 -9.58 -52.94
C ILE A 177 38.38 -9.85 -53.74
N GLU A 178 39.47 -10.28 -53.08
CA GLU A 178 40.73 -10.63 -53.75
C GLU A 178 40.60 -11.88 -54.62
N GLU A 179 39.89 -12.90 -54.16
CA GLU A 179 39.63 -14.13 -54.92
C GLU A 179 38.78 -13.83 -56.17
N THR A 180 37.73 -13.02 -56.02
CA THR A 180 36.86 -12.62 -57.13
C THR A 180 37.60 -11.78 -58.18
N ARG A 181 38.58 -10.97 -57.77
CA ARG A 181 39.45 -10.23 -58.69
C ARG A 181 40.36 -11.17 -59.49
N LYS A 182 40.99 -12.15 -58.83
CA LYS A 182 41.84 -13.15 -59.48
C LYS A 182 41.07 -14.02 -60.50
N THR A 183 39.78 -14.29 -60.28
CA THR A 183 38.97 -15.05 -61.23
C THR A 183 38.57 -14.24 -62.46
N LYS A 184 38.52 -12.91 -62.36
CA LYS A 184 38.19 -12.02 -63.49
C LYS A 184 39.37 -11.74 -64.42
N ASP A 185 40.61 -11.91 -63.97
CA ASP A 185 41.82 -11.70 -64.79
C ASP A 185 42.25 -12.94 -65.61
N ILE A 186 41.48 -14.04 -65.56
CA ILE A 186 41.78 -15.33 -66.25
C ILE A 186 40.78 -15.61 -67.40
N ILE A 187 39.86 -14.69 -67.69
CA ILE A 187 38.93 -14.75 -68.85
C ILE A 187 39.23 -13.57 -69.76
#